data_AF-A0A4P6A795-F1
#
_entry.id   AF-A0A4P6A795-F1
#
_cell.length_a   1.000
_cell.length_b   1.000
_cell.length_c   1.000
_cell.angle_alpha   90.00
_cell.angle_beta   90.00
_cell.angle_gamma   90.00
#
_symmetry.space_group_name_H-M   'P 1'
#
loop_
_entity.id
_entity.type
_entity.pdbx_description
1 polymer ?
#
loop_
_entity_poly.entity_id
_entity_poly.type
_entity_poly.pdbx_seq_one_letter_code
_entity_poly.pdbx_strand_id
1 'polypeptide(L)'
;MKFSPSLLRGTLIKRYKRFLADVELDDGTIVTAHCPNTGAMTGCAVPGYTVFLSESTNPNRKLKYTWELAQTFDGHFIGINTHNANKLVAEALDNKVLSEFSDITDWKAEVTPPTANSRFDFALTRKNAEHQSVTEYMEVKSVTLADENKGFFPDAVTQRGAKHCLELARLSDSGIKTNLLFCVQHTAIESVQVAEHIDPTYAESVKIAANAGVTVLAASCIIDEQKILLNQTLPLIL
;
A
#
# COMPACT_ATOMS: atom_id res chain seq x y z
N MET A 1 -2.27 9.67 -7.61
CA MET A 1 -1.11 10.43 -8.10
C MET A 1 -0.93 10.26 -9.60
N LYS A 2 -0.57 11.34 -10.30
CA LYS A 2 -0.08 11.29 -11.67
C LYS A 2 1.44 11.13 -11.67
N PHE A 3 1.99 10.32 -12.57
CA PHE A 3 3.42 10.25 -12.80
C PHE A 3 3.85 11.46 -13.62
N SER A 4 4.69 12.30 -13.02
CA SER A 4 5.27 13.47 -13.66
C SER A 4 6.73 13.60 -13.22
N PRO A 5 7.71 13.47 -14.14
CA PRO A 5 7.53 13.19 -15.58
C PRO A 5 6.95 11.80 -15.87
N SER A 6 6.57 11.55 -17.13
CA SER A 6 6.09 10.23 -17.59
C SER A 6 7.11 9.14 -17.31
N LEU A 7 6.63 7.92 -17.05
CA LEU A 7 7.49 6.78 -16.77
C LEU A 7 8.15 6.24 -18.05
N LEU A 8 9.35 5.69 -17.89
CA LEU A 8 10.06 4.97 -18.94
C LEU A 8 9.63 3.51 -18.93
N ARG A 9 9.18 3.02 -20.08
CA ARG A 9 8.75 1.62 -20.26
C ARG A 9 9.94 0.73 -20.64
N GLY A 10 9.91 -0.51 -20.18
CA GLY A 10 10.89 -1.54 -20.52
C GLY A 10 10.43 -2.93 -20.11
N THR A 11 11.33 -3.90 -20.26
CA THR A 11 11.12 -5.31 -19.92
C THR A 11 12.02 -5.71 -18.75
N LEU A 12 11.44 -6.32 -17.72
CA LEU A 12 12.18 -6.82 -16.57
C LEU A 12 13.09 -7.97 -16.99
N ILE A 13 14.40 -7.84 -16.75
CA ILE A 13 15.34 -8.96 -16.90
C ILE A 13 15.35 -9.78 -15.61
N LYS A 14 15.58 -9.12 -14.47
CA LYS A 14 15.61 -9.77 -13.14
C LYS A 14 15.56 -8.75 -12.01
N ARG A 15 14.94 -9.14 -10.89
CA ARG A 15 15.14 -8.51 -9.58
C ARG A 15 16.17 -9.29 -8.77
N TYR A 16 17.07 -8.61 -8.08
CA TYR A 16 18.10 -9.25 -7.26
C TYR A 16 18.53 -8.35 -6.10
N LYS A 17 19.17 -8.96 -5.09
CA LYS A 17 19.60 -8.30 -3.85
C LYS A 17 18.48 -7.49 -3.16
N ARG A 18 17.20 -7.84 -3.42
CA ARG A 18 15.97 -7.16 -2.96
C ARG A 18 15.74 -5.76 -3.55
N PHE A 19 16.77 -4.92 -3.65
CA PHE A 19 16.66 -3.50 -3.98
C PHE A 19 17.16 -3.12 -5.39
N LEU A 20 17.53 -4.10 -6.21
CA LEU A 20 18.00 -3.88 -7.60
C LEU A 20 17.11 -4.64 -8.59
N ALA A 21 16.88 -4.03 -9.74
CA ALA A 21 16.29 -4.68 -10.90
C ALA A 21 17.04 -4.25 -12.16
N ASP A 22 17.42 -5.22 -12.99
CA ASP A 22 17.93 -4.94 -14.33
C ASP A 22 16.74 -4.95 -15.30
N VAL A 23 16.68 -3.92 -16.14
CA VAL A 23 15.56 -3.65 -17.06
C VAL A 23 16.14 -3.26 -18.41
N GLU A 24 15.61 -3.85 -19.49
CA GLU A 24 15.86 -3.42 -20.85
C GLU A 24 14.78 -2.40 -21.25
N LEU A 25 15.16 -1.14 -21.45
CA LEU A 25 14.25 -0.08 -21.88
C LEU A 25 13.78 -0.30 -23.33
N ASP A 26 12.69 0.36 -23.72
CA ASP A 26 12.15 0.27 -25.09
C ASP A 26 13.15 0.68 -26.19
N ASP A 27 14.20 1.46 -25.85
CA ASP A 27 15.29 1.82 -26.77
C ASP A 27 16.43 0.77 -26.86
N GLY A 28 16.31 -0.35 -26.13
CA GLY A 28 17.31 -1.42 -26.05
C GLY A 28 18.39 -1.20 -24.98
N THR A 29 18.38 -0.07 -24.27
CA THR A 29 19.36 0.20 -23.21
C THR A 29 19.05 -0.64 -21.97
N ILE A 30 20.05 -1.36 -21.47
CA ILE A 30 19.93 -2.05 -20.18
C ILE A 30 20.33 -1.11 -19.04
N VAL A 31 19.41 -0.90 -18.11
CA VAL A 31 19.61 -0.06 -16.92
C VAL A 31 19.41 -0.86 -15.64
N THR A 32 20.08 -0.47 -14.57
CA THR A 32 19.78 -0.95 -13.22
C THR A 32 18.92 0.07 -12.49
N ALA A 33 17.72 -0.33 -12.10
CA ALA A 33 16.78 0.46 -11.32
C ALA A 33 16.82 0.08 -9.84
N HIS A 34 16.53 1.05 -8.98
CA HIS A 34 16.19 0.78 -7.60
C HIS A 34 14.81 0.10 -7.53
N CYS A 35 14.73 -1.03 -6.81
CA CYS A 35 13.47 -1.65 -6.42
C CYS A 35 13.08 -1.15 -5.01
N PRO A 36 12.08 -0.25 -4.90
CA PRO A 36 11.67 0.35 -3.63
C PRO A 36 10.75 -0.54 -2.77
N ASN A 37 10.63 -1.83 -3.10
CA ASN A 37 9.89 -2.81 -2.34
C ASN A 37 10.85 -3.86 -1.77
N THR A 38 10.91 -3.94 -0.45
CA THR A 38 11.80 -4.86 0.29
C THR A 38 11.16 -6.20 0.62
N GLY A 39 9.85 -6.35 0.35
CA GLY A 39 9.08 -7.57 0.55
C GLY A 39 9.47 -8.69 -0.42
N ALA A 40 8.77 -9.82 -0.29
CA ALA A 40 9.02 -10.98 -1.13
C ALA A 40 8.73 -10.65 -2.60
N MET A 41 7.70 -9.82 -2.86
CA MET A 41 7.22 -9.51 -4.21
C MET A 41 6.83 -10.77 -4.99
N THR A 42 6.25 -11.75 -4.28
CA THR A 42 5.72 -12.98 -4.87
C THR A 42 4.75 -12.61 -6.01
N GLY A 43 4.97 -13.18 -7.20
CA GLY A 43 4.17 -12.89 -8.39
C GLY A 43 4.38 -11.51 -9.03
N CYS A 44 5.15 -10.60 -8.42
CA CYS A 44 5.24 -9.20 -8.86
C CYS A 44 6.51 -8.87 -9.69
N ALA A 45 7.48 -9.78 -9.76
CA ALA A 45 8.79 -9.55 -10.37
C ALA A 45 9.25 -10.68 -11.30
N VAL A 46 8.32 -11.21 -12.10
CA VAL A 46 8.61 -12.29 -13.06
C VAL A 46 9.39 -11.72 -14.26
N PRO A 47 10.57 -12.28 -14.60
CA PRO A 47 11.30 -11.90 -15.80
C PRO A 47 10.41 -11.90 -17.05
N GLY A 48 10.52 -10.87 -17.87
CA GLY A 48 9.67 -10.64 -19.04
C GLY A 48 8.44 -9.75 -18.78
N TYR A 49 8.10 -9.43 -17.52
CA TYR A 49 7.07 -8.43 -17.25
C TYR A 49 7.44 -7.07 -17.87
N THR A 50 6.42 -6.37 -18.37
CA THR A 50 6.59 -4.94 -18.71
C THR A 50 6.74 -4.17 -17.41
N VAL A 51 7.65 -3.22 -17.36
CA VAL A 51 7.92 -2.39 -16.19
C VAL A 51 7.99 -0.92 -16.56
N PHE A 52 7.71 -0.08 -15.57
CA PHE A 52 7.71 1.37 -15.74
C PHE A 52 8.59 2.00 -14.66
N LEU A 53 9.56 2.79 -15.10
CA LEU A 53 10.59 3.40 -14.26
C LEU A 53 10.42 4.91 -14.19
N SER A 54 10.54 5.50 -13.01
CA SER A 54 10.77 6.94 -12.87
C SER A 54 12.26 7.25 -12.98
N GLU A 55 12.58 8.39 -13.59
CA GLU A 55 13.96 8.89 -13.71
C GLU A 55 14.19 10.04 -12.72
N SER A 56 15.27 9.97 -11.96
CA SER A 56 15.67 11.06 -11.07
C SER A 56 16.73 11.95 -11.72
N THR A 57 16.52 13.25 -11.62
CA THR A 57 17.48 14.28 -12.04
C THR A 57 18.49 14.65 -10.93
N ASN A 58 18.40 14.04 -9.75
CA ASN A 58 19.31 14.35 -8.64
C ASN A 58 20.69 13.72 -8.90
N PRO A 59 21.75 14.53 -9.11
CA PRO A 59 23.08 14.02 -9.46
C PRO A 59 23.73 13.20 -8.32
N ASN A 60 23.25 13.33 -7.08
CA ASN A 60 23.78 12.60 -5.93
C ASN A 60 23.19 11.18 -5.79
N ARG A 61 22.20 10.80 -6.61
CA ARG A 61 21.62 9.46 -6.54
C ARG A 61 22.54 8.43 -7.14
N LYS A 62 22.79 7.35 -6.39
CA LYS A 62 23.56 6.18 -6.86
C LYS A 62 22.86 5.44 -8.00
N LEU A 63 21.53 5.33 -7.95
CA LEU A 63 20.72 4.74 -9.01
C LEU A 63 19.77 5.80 -9.55
N LYS A 64 19.88 6.01 -10.86
CA LYS A 64 19.13 7.03 -11.60
C LYS A 64 17.64 6.69 -11.71
N TYR A 65 17.31 5.41 -11.80
CA TYR A 65 15.96 4.92 -12.05
C TYR A 65 15.33 4.29 -10.80
N THR A 66 14.03 4.48 -10.61
CA THR A 66 13.24 3.79 -9.58
C THR A 66 12.11 3.01 -10.25
N TRP A 67 11.92 1.76 -9.86
CA TRP A 67 10.85 0.92 -10.40
C TRP A 67 9.51 1.25 -9.73
N GLU A 68 8.58 1.80 -10.51
CA GLU A 68 7.29 2.28 -10.02
C GLU A 68 6.18 1.26 -10.24
N LEU A 69 6.04 0.73 -11.45
CA LEU A 69 4.98 -0.21 -11.83
C LEU A 69 5.52 -1.43 -12.57
N ALA A 70 4.78 -2.54 -12.49
CA ALA A 70 4.91 -3.67 -13.39
C ALA A 70 3.56 -3.96 -14.05
N GLN A 71 3.59 -4.64 -15.20
CA GLN A 71 2.43 -5.20 -15.85
C GLN A 71 2.68 -6.69 -16.11
N THR A 72 1.75 -7.54 -15.67
CA THR A 72 1.81 -9.00 -15.84
C THR A 72 1.62 -9.37 -17.31
N PHE A 73 1.87 -10.64 -17.65
CA PHE A 73 1.60 -11.15 -19.00
C PHE A 73 0.11 -11.06 -19.39
N ASP A 74 -0.78 -11.13 -18.41
CA ASP A 74 -2.23 -10.98 -18.60
C ASP A 74 -2.69 -9.50 -18.62
N GLY A 75 -1.75 -8.55 -18.58
CA GLY A 75 -2.05 -7.12 -18.71
C GLY A 75 -2.44 -6.42 -17.40
N HIS A 76 -2.40 -7.11 -16.25
CA HIS A 76 -2.69 -6.50 -14.96
C HIS A 76 -1.54 -5.64 -14.46
N PHE A 77 -1.85 -4.45 -13.95
CA PHE A 77 -0.86 -3.53 -13.39
C PHE A 77 -0.64 -3.79 -11.91
N ILE A 78 0.61 -3.60 -11.48
CA ILE A 78 1.06 -3.74 -10.09
C ILE A 78 1.82 -2.48 -9.69
N GLY A 79 1.42 -1.84 -8.58
CA GLY A 79 2.20 -0.78 -7.95
C GLY A 79 3.37 -1.36 -7.17
N ILE A 80 4.57 -1.26 -7.73
CA ILE A 80 5.79 -1.85 -7.17
C ILE A 80 6.34 -0.96 -6.06
N ASN A 81 6.24 0.37 -6.20
CA ASN A 81 6.71 1.29 -5.19
C ASN A 81 5.75 1.41 -4.01
N THR A 82 5.98 0.58 -2.99
CA THR A 82 5.15 0.51 -1.78
C THR A 82 5.13 1.82 -0.99
N HIS A 83 6.13 2.70 -1.14
CA HIS A 83 6.09 4.04 -0.52
C HIS A 83 4.98 4.93 -1.07
N ASN A 84 4.41 4.59 -2.24
CA ASN A 84 3.29 5.32 -2.81
C ASN A 84 1.97 5.01 -2.09
N ALA A 85 1.84 3.89 -1.35
CA ALA A 85 0.59 3.54 -0.66
C ALA A 85 0.07 4.68 0.22
N ASN A 86 0.93 5.28 1.05
CA ASN A 86 0.55 6.42 1.90
C ASN A 86 0.20 7.66 1.05
N LYS A 87 0.92 7.93 -0.04
CA LYS A 87 0.59 9.05 -0.94
C LYS A 87 -0.77 8.88 -1.60
N LEU A 88 -1.10 7.64 -1.99
CA LEU A 88 -2.40 7.30 -2.59
C LEU A 88 -3.54 7.50 -1.61
N VAL A 89 -3.34 7.06 -0.36
CA VAL A 89 -4.33 7.26 0.71
C VAL A 89 -4.47 8.73 1.04
N ALA A 90 -3.38 9.50 1.16
CA ALA A 90 -3.42 10.94 1.37
C ALA A 90 -4.22 11.67 0.28
N GLU A 91 -3.92 11.39 -0.99
CA GLU A 91 -4.66 11.98 -2.12
C GLU A 91 -6.14 11.56 -2.11
N ALA A 92 -6.45 10.34 -1.68
CA ALA A 92 -7.83 9.88 -1.56
C ALA A 92 -8.57 10.52 -0.38
N LEU A 93 -7.88 10.82 0.73
CA LEU A 93 -8.41 11.54 1.89
C LEU A 93 -8.74 12.99 1.52
N ASP A 94 -7.87 13.65 0.75
CA ASP A 94 -8.10 15.02 0.24
C ASP A 94 -9.30 15.07 -0.71
N ASN A 95 -9.36 14.12 -1.63
CA ASN A 95 -10.40 14.07 -2.67
C ASN A 95 -11.68 13.34 -2.25
N LYS A 96 -11.76 12.86 -1.00
CA LYS A 96 -12.95 12.15 -0.45
C LYS A 96 -13.41 10.99 -1.33
N VAL A 97 -12.46 10.21 -1.84
CA VAL A 97 -12.73 9.18 -2.85
C VAL A 97 -13.60 8.04 -2.30
N LEU A 98 -13.39 7.64 -1.05
CA LEU A 98 -14.20 6.63 -0.38
C LEU A 98 -15.29 7.27 0.48
N SER A 99 -16.44 6.61 0.60
CA SER A 99 -17.55 7.05 1.47
C SER A 99 -17.10 7.26 2.93
N GLU A 100 -16.23 6.38 3.41
CA GLU A 100 -15.62 6.37 4.74
C GLU A 100 -14.75 7.61 5.00
N PHE A 101 -14.37 8.34 3.96
CA PHE A 101 -13.56 9.55 4.05
C PHE A 101 -14.39 10.85 4.05
N SER A 102 -15.68 10.76 3.74
CA SER A 102 -16.55 11.91 3.45
C SER A 102 -16.64 12.94 4.57
N ASP A 103 -16.68 12.49 5.83
CA ASP A 103 -16.79 13.30 7.05
C ASP A 103 -15.43 13.60 7.72
N ILE A 104 -14.31 13.18 7.10
CA ILE A 104 -12.98 13.59 7.53
C ILE A 104 -12.77 15.06 7.21
N THR A 105 -12.50 15.89 8.22
CA THR A 105 -12.28 17.33 8.05
C THR A 105 -10.82 17.70 7.88
N ASP A 106 -9.89 16.90 8.40
CA ASP A 106 -8.44 17.15 8.31
C ASP A 106 -7.65 15.85 8.51
N TRP A 107 -6.39 15.80 8.08
CA TRP A 107 -5.50 14.67 8.35
C TRP A 107 -4.04 15.10 8.53
N LYS A 108 -3.28 14.30 9.28
CA LYS A 108 -1.83 14.45 9.47
C LYS A 108 -1.13 13.12 9.26
N ALA A 109 -0.07 13.10 8.47
CA ALA A 109 0.74 11.89 8.25
C ALA A 109 1.76 11.65 9.38
N GLU A 110 2.19 10.39 9.52
CA GLU A 110 3.29 9.94 10.37
C GLU A 110 3.13 10.38 11.84
N VAL A 111 2.05 9.94 12.48
CA VAL A 111 1.66 10.39 13.83
C VAL A 111 1.81 9.28 14.85
N THR A 112 2.42 9.60 15.99
CA THR A 112 2.43 8.74 17.18
C THR A 112 1.32 9.19 18.13
N PRO A 113 0.31 8.34 18.41
CA PRO A 113 -0.70 8.61 19.42
C PRO A 113 -0.07 8.84 20.81
N PRO A 114 -0.67 9.66 21.69
CA PRO A 114 -0.08 10.00 22.99
C PRO A 114 0.30 8.80 23.88
N THR A 115 -0.41 7.67 23.75
CA THR A 115 -0.23 6.46 24.56
C THR A 115 0.37 5.29 23.77
N ALA A 116 0.68 5.47 22.50
CA ALA A 116 1.20 4.42 21.63
C ALA A 116 2.71 4.50 21.48
N ASN A 117 3.33 3.35 21.19
CA ASN A 117 4.77 3.26 20.93
C ASN A 117 5.09 3.22 19.43
N SER A 118 4.10 2.89 18.60
CA SER A 118 4.22 2.87 17.15
C SER A 118 3.72 4.17 16.54
N ARG A 119 4.39 4.54 15.45
CA ARG A 119 3.93 5.62 14.57
C ARG A 119 2.98 5.01 13.54
N PHE A 120 1.79 5.58 13.44
CA PHE A 120 0.78 5.23 12.44
C PHE A 120 0.87 6.17 11.24
N ASP A 121 0.38 5.70 10.10
CA ASP A 121 0.49 6.42 8.84
C ASP A 121 -0.32 7.71 8.84
N PHE A 122 -1.50 7.72 9.46
CA PHE A 122 -2.34 8.92 9.56
C PHE A 122 -3.03 9.10 10.92
N ALA A 123 -3.17 10.36 11.33
CA ALA A 123 -4.21 10.80 12.24
C ALA A 123 -5.29 11.54 11.43
N LEU A 124 -6.55 11.16 11.60
CA LEU A 124 -7.70 11.71 10.90
C LEU A 124 -8.54 12.52 11.89
N THR A 125 -9.01 13.70 11.48
CA THR A 125 -9.90 14.52 12.29
C THR A 125 -11.31 14.47 11.70
N ARG A 126 -12.31 14.20 12.54
CA ARG A 126 -13.74 14.25 12.19
C ARG A 126 -14.51 15.12 13.19
N LYS A 127 -15.77 15.40 12.89
CA LYS A 127 -16.72 16.02 13.83
C LYS A 127 -17.68 14.96 14.38
N ASN A 128 -17.80 14.86 15.70
CA ASN A 128 -18.82 14.02 16.33
C ASN A 128 -20.21 14.67 16.28
N ALA A 129 -21.23 14.02 16.83
CA ALA A 129 -22.60 14.52 16.86
C ALA A 129 -22.71 15.90 17.54
N GLU A 130 -21.87 16.15 18.54
CA GLU A 130 -21.75 17.41 19.28
C GLU A 130 -20.88 18.47 18.59
N HIS A 131 -20.47 18.25 17.32
CA HIS A 131 -19.62 19.14 16.52
C HIS A 131 -18.21 19.38 17.12
N GLN A 132 -17.77 18.50 18.01
CA GLN A 132 -16.42 18.49 18.56
C GLN A 132 -15.47 17.73 17.64
N SER A 133 -14.24 18.21 17.53
CA SER A 133 -13.20 17.51 16.77
C SER A 133 -12.77 16.25 17.50
N VAL A 134 -12.80 15.12 16.81
CA VAL A 134 -12.31 13.83 17.31
C VAL A 134 -11.20 13.32 16.40
N THR A 135 -10.16 12.74 17.01
CA THR A 135 -9.00 12.20 16.28
C THR A 135 -9.10 10.67 16.22
N GLU A 136 -8.91 10.13 15.04
CA GLU A 136 -8.79 8.69 14.76
C GLU A 136 -7.39 8.39 14.22
N TYR A 137 -6.95 7.15 14.30
CA TYR A 137 -5.65 6.74 13.74
C TYR A 137 -5.83 5.67 12.66
N MET A 138 -5.01 5.73 11.62
CA MET A 138 -5.06 4.79 10.50
C MET A 138 -3.66 4.24 10.20
N GLU A 139 -3.59 2.92 10.06
CA GLU A 139 -2.46 2.21 9.46
C GLU A 139 -2.84 1.79 8.03
N VAL A 140 -1.90 1.92 7.10
CA VAL A 140 -2.01 1.52 5.70
C VAL A 140 -1.10 0.34 5.43
N LYS A 141 -1.63 -0.67 4.73
CA LYS A 141 -0.88 -1.83 4.23
C LYS A 141 -0.95 -1.86 2.72
N SER A 142 0.19 -2.04 2.06
CA SER A 142 0.23 -2.25 0.62
C SER A 142 -0.02 -3.72 0.30
N VAL A 143 -1.03 -4.00 -0.53
CA VAL A 143 -1.35 -5.36 -0.99
C VAL A 143 -1.00 -5.49 -2.46
N THR A 144 -0.09 -6.42 -2.78
CA THR A 144 0.33 -6.73 -4.15
C THR A 144 0.33 -8.23 -4.44
N LEU A 145 0.31 -9.09 -3.41
CA LEU A 145 0.22 -10.53 -3.59
C LEU A 145 -1.18 -10.89 -4.08
N ALA A 146 -1.26 -11.45 -5.28
CA ALA A 146 -2.48 -11.95 -5.89
C ALA A 146 -2.35 -13.46 -6.11
N ASP A 147 -3.46 -14.18 -5.87
CA ASP A 147 -3.72 -15.52 -6.39
C ASP A 147 -5.07 -15.45 -7.11
N GLU A 148 -5.03 -15.57 -8.44
CA GLU A 148 -6.14 -15.22 -9.33
C GLU A 148 -6.67 -13.80 -9.02
N ASN A 149 -7.95 -13.69 -8.63
CA ASN A 149 -8.61 -12.43 -8.28
C ASN A 149 -8.64 -12.15 -6.76
N LYS A 150 -7.91 -12.93 -5.96
CA LYS A 150 -7.83 -12.78 -4.50
C LYS A 150 -6.50 -12.15 -4.10
N GLY A 151 -6.59 -11.10 -3.31
CA GLY A 151 -5.46 -10.39 -2.74
C GLY A 151 -5.14 -10.88 -1.35
N PHE A 152 -3.85 -10.91 -1.01
CA PHE A 152 -3.38 -11.41 0.27
C PHE A 152 -2.42 -10.45 0.95
N PHE A 153 -2.57 -10.30 2.26
CA PHE A 153 -1.56 -9.66 3.09
C PHE A 153 -1.36 -10.44 4.41
N PRO A 154 -0.11 -10.67 4.84
CA PRO A 154 1.14 -10.23 4.19
C PRO A 154 1.63 -11.21 3.11
N ASP A 155 2.66 -10.83 2.36
CA ASP A 155 3.38 -11.71 1.40
C ASP A 155 4.57 -12.46 2.03
N ALA A 156 4.86 -12.18 3.31
CA ALA A 156 5.84 -12.85 4.16
C ALA A 156 5.54 -12.53 5.64
N VAL A 157 6.08 -13.33 6.58
CA VAL A 157 5.89 -13.10 8.02
C VAL A 157 6.28 -11.67 8.45
N THR A 158 5.41 -11.00 9.20
CA THR A 158 5.53 -9.59 9.60
C THR A 158 5.20 -9.35 11.08
N GLN A 159 6.19 -9.57 11.94
CA GLN A 159 6.07 -9.25 13.38
C GLN A 159 5.73 -7.78 13.64
N ARG A 160 6.27 -6.86 12.81
CA ARG A 160 5.96 -5.43 12.91
C ARG A 160 4.49 -5.15 12.56
N GLY A 161 3.97 -5.78 11.51
CA GLY A 161 2.57 -5.67 11.13
C GLY A 161 1.64 -6.15 12.25
N ALA A 162 1.94 -7.31 12.84
CA ALA A 162 1.17 -7.88 13.94
C ALA A 162 1.16 -6.94 15.16
N LYS A 163 2.33 -6.41 15.55
CA LYS A 163 2.45 -5.42 16.63
C LYS A 163 1.58 -4.18 16.38
N HIS A 164 1.58 -3.63 15.17
CA HIS A 164 0.77 -2.46 14.84
C HIS A 164 -0.73 -2.77 14.98
N CYS A 165 -1.21 -3.93 14.54
CA CYS A 165 -2.60 -4.35 14.72
C CYS A 165 -3.01 -4.42 16.19
N LEU A 166 -2.16 -4.99 17.05
CA LEU A 166 -2.43 -5.04 18.50
C LEU A 166 -2.40 -3.65 19.16
N GLU A 167 -1.59 -2.71 18.66
CA GLU A 167 -1.62 -1.32 19.14
C GLU A 167 -2.88 -0.57 18.68
N LEU A 168 -3.37 -0.79 17.45
CA LEU A 168 -4.68 -0.28 17.02
C LEU A 168 -5.81 -0.82 17.89
N ALA A 169 -5.76 -2.10 18.24
CA ALA A 169 -6.74 -2.75 19.12
C ALA A 169 -6.80 -2.06 20.49
N ARG A 170 -5.63 -1.85 21.13
CA ARG A 170 -5.54 -1.16 22.43
C ARG A 170 -6.08 0.27 22.40
N LEU A 171 -5.84 1.01 21.32
CA LEU A 171 -6.40 2.34 21.16
C LEU A 171 -7.92 2.27 21.02
N SER A 172 -8.44 1.32 20.24
CA SER A 172 -9.88 1.08 20.08
C SER A 172 -10.56 0.72 21.40
N ASP A 173 -9.96 -0.17 22.19
CA ASP A 173 -10.45 -0.53 23.53
C ASP A 173 -10.49 0.67 24.49
N SER A 174 -9.59 1.66 24.30
CA SER A 174 -9.60 2.90 25.08
C SER A 174 -10.64 3.93 24.63
N GLY A 175 -11.44 3.62 23.60
CA GLY A 175 -12.46 4.49 23.02
C GLY A 175 -11.94 5.39 21.88
N ILE A 176 -10.72 5.19 21.42
CA ILE A 176 -10.16 5.93 20.27
C ILE A 176 -10.41 5.12 19.01
N LYS A 177 -11.19 5.66 18.08
CA LYS A 177 -11.45 5.00 16.80
C LYS A 177 -10.16 4.81 16.01
N THR A 178 -9.99 3.64 15.43
CA THR A 178 -8.82 3.29 14.63
C THR A 178 -9.20 2.52 13.38
N ASN A 179 -8.34 2.60 12.36
CA ASN A 179 -8.57 2.05 11.04
C ASN A 179 -7.34 1.27 10.56
N LEU A 180 -7.57 0.14 9.89
CA LEU A 180 -6.57 -0.59 9.13
C LEU A 180 -7.02 -0.64 7.66
N LEU A 181 -6.26 0.00 6.78
CA LEU A 181 -6.58 0.11 5.36
C LEU A 181 -5.60 -0.68 4.50
N PHE A 182 -6.09 -1.70 3.81
CA PHE A 182 -5.37 -2.39 2.74
C PHE A 182 -5.48 -1.59 1.43
N CYS A 183 -4.41 -0.91 1.04
CA CYS A 183 -4.25 -0.24 -0.24
C CYS A 183 -3.81 -1.26 -1.29
N VAL A 184 -4.75 -1.69 -2.14
CA VAL A 184 -4.57 -2.79 -3.09
C VAL A 184 -4.02 -2.25 -4.41
N GLN A 185 -2.71 -2.45 -4.60
CA GLN A 185 -1.94 -1.96 -5.73
C GLN A 185 -1.72 -3.06 -6.78
N HIS A 186 -2.77 -3.83 -7.11
CA HIS A 186 -2.72 -4.87 -8.14
C HIS A 186 -4.09 -5.00 -8.81
N THR A 187 -4.19 -4.76 -10.12
CA THR A 187 -5.50 -4.61 -10.80
C THR A 187 -6.26 -5.91 -11.04
N ALA A 188 -5.62 -7.07 -10.85
CA ALA A 188 -6.32 -8.37 -10.85
C ALA A 188 -7.15 -8.61 -9.58
N ILE A 189 -6.86 -7.91 -8.47
CA ILE A 189 -7.45 -8.22 -7.17
C ILE A 189 -8.87 -7.63 -7.08
N GLU A 190 -9.84 -8.50 -6.80
CA GLU A 190 -11.26 -8.17 -6.62
C GLU A 190 -11.74 -8.37 -5.17
N SER A 191 -10.99 -9.08 -4.34
CA SER A 191 -11.26 -9.25 -2.90
C SER A 191 -9.96 -9.41 -2.12
N VAL A 192 -9.95 -9.08 -0.84
CA VAL A 192 -8.75 -9.21 0.02
C VAL A 192 -9.02 -10.22 1.12
N GLN A 193 -8.02 -11.05 1.41
CA GLN A 193 -7.99 -11.97 2.54
C GLN A 193 -6.72 -11.76 3.36
N VAL A 194 -6.83 -11.92 4.68
CA VAL A 194 -5.64 -11.99 5.52
C VAL A 194 -4.95 -13.35 5.30
N ALA A 195 -3.65 -13.32 5.03
CA ALA A 195 -2.89 -14.50 4.62
C ALA A 195 -2.50 -15.39 5.82
N GLU A 196 -3.49 -16.04 6.46
CA GLU A 196 -3.26 -16.91 7.62
C GLU A 196 -2.28 -18.07 7.31
N HIS A 197 -2.28 -18.56 6.06
CA HIS A 197 -1.34 -19.58 5.58
C HIS A 197 0.11 -19.08 5.45
N ILE A 198 0.35 -17.76 5.44
CA ILE A 198 1.69 -17.14 5.38
C ILE A 198 2.11 -16.65 6.77
N ASP A 199 1.22 -15.94 7.47
CA ASP A 199 1.47 -15.42 8.81
C ASP A 199 0.23 -15.57 9.71
N PRO A 200 0.11 -16.69 10.43
CA PRO A 200 -1.01 -16.92 11.34
C PRO A 200 -1.00 -15.94 12.54
N THR A 201 0.17 -15.41 12.91
CA THR A 201 0.27 -14.43 14.02
C THR A 201 -0.31 -13.08 13.59
N TYR A 202 -0.03 -12.65 12.35
CA TYR A 202 -0.65 -11.46 11.79
C TYR A 202 -2.16 -11.64 11.65
N ALA A 203 -2.63 -12.79 11.14
CA ALA A 203 -4.05 -13.09 11.00
C ALA A 203 -4.79 -13.00 12.34
N GLU A 204 -4.26 -13.63 13.39
CA GLU A 204 -4.82 -13.53 14.73
C GLU A 204 -4.83 -12.09 15.25
N SER A 205 -3.76 -11.32 15.01
CA SER A 205 -3.67 -9.93 15.44
C SER A 205 -4.71 -9.03 14.75
N VAL A 206 -5.03 -9.30 13.48
CA VAL A 206 -6.10 -8.58 12.75
C VAL A 206 -7.47 -8.95 13.30
N LYS A 207 -7.72 -10.23 13.61
CA LYS A 207 -8.98 -10.68 14.25
C LYS A 207 -9.17 -10.03 15.62
N ILE A 208 -8.12 -9.98 16.44
CA ILE A 208 -8.12 -9.25 17.73
C ILE A 208 -8.44 -7.77 17.52
N ALA A 209 -7.79 -7.11 16.55
CA ALA A 209 -8.04 -5.71 16.23
C ALA A 209 -9.50 -5.46 15.82
N ALA A 210 -10.03 -6.26 14.90
CA ALA A 210 -11.42 -6.14 14.47
C ALA A 210 -12.40 -6.33 15.63
N ASN A 211 -12.17 -7.33 16.50
CA ASN A 211 -13.00 -7.58 17.68
C ASN A 211 -12.95 -6.43 18.71
N ALA A 212 -11.84 -5.70 18.80
CA ALA A 212 -11.69 -4.51 19.64
C ALA A 212 -12.38 -3.25 19.05
N GLY A 213 -12.93 -3.34 17.83
CA GLY A 213 -13.62 -2.24 17.15
C GLY A 213 -12.78 -1.46 16.13
N VAL A 214 -11.60 -1.98 15.75
CA VAL A 214 -10.81 -1.40 14.64
C VAL A 214 -11.57 -1.60 13.34
N THR A 215 -11.82 -0.52 12.60
CA THR A 215 -12.42 -0.58 11.26
C THR A 215 -11.39 -1.12 10.26
N VAL A 216 -11.66 -2.26 9.63
CA VAL A 216 -10.76 -2.87 8.64
C VAL A 216 -11.36 -2.72 7.24
N LEU A 217 -10.59 -2.12 6.34
CA LEU A 217 -11.02 -1.79 4.98
C LEU A 217 -9.99 -2.28 3.97
N ALA A 218 -10.46 -2.61 2.76
CA ALA A 218 -9.62 -2.78 1.60
C ALA A 218 -10.11 -1.86 0.49
N ALA A 219 -9.20 -1.24 -0.26
CA ALA A 219 -9.54 -0.37 -1.38
C ALA A 219 -8.61 -0.62 -2.56
N SER A 220 -9.19 -0.76 -3.75
CA SER A 220 -8.48 -0.97 -5.00
C SER A 220 -7.86 0.31 -5.54
N CYS A 221 -6.83 0.14 -6.37
CA CYS A 221 -6.31 1.20 -7.19
C CYS A 221 -6.70 1.03 -8.66
N ILE A 222 -7.03 2.13 -9.34
CA ILE A 222 -6.95 2.22 -10.80
C ILE A 222 -5.49 2.55 -11.13
N ILE A 223 -4.91 1.78 -12.05
CA ILE A 223 -3.50 1.90 -12.43
C ILE A 223 -3.37 1.86 -13.94
N ASP A 224 -2.64 2.83 -14.48
CA ASP A 224 -2.13 2.85 -15.85
C ASP A 224 -0.71 3.45 -15.87
N GLU A 225 -0.12 3.60 -17.06
CA GLU A 225 1.23 4.15 -17.22
C GLU A 225 1.37 5.64 -16.79
N GLN A 226 0.26 6.36 -16.67
CA GLN A 226 0.20 7.79 -16.37
C GLN A 226 -0.17 8.08 -14.91
N LYS A 227 -0.86 7.17 -14.24
CA LYS A 227 -1.34 7.38 -12.87
C LYS A 227 -1.60 6.09 -12.11
N ILE A 228 -1.60 6.25 -10.79
CA ILE A 228 -2.15 5.28 -9.84
C ILE A 228 -3.01 6.04 -8.84
N LEU A 229 -4.26 5.61 -8.65
CA LEU A 229 -5.26 6.29 -7.81
C LEU A 229 -6.02 5.26 -6.98
N LEU A 230 -6.19 5.50 -5.68
CA LEU A 230 -7.19 4.77 -4.89
C LEU A 230 -8.57 5.01 -5.51
N ASN A 231 -9.44 4.01 -5.53
CA ASN A 231 -10.69 4.05 -6.28
C ASN A 231 -11.92 3.67 -5.44
N GLN A 232 -12.08 2.39 -5.11
CA GLN A 232 -13.28 1.89 -4.44
C GLN A 232 -12.92 0.84 -3.40
N THR A 233 -13.83 0.61 -2.45
CA THR A 233 -13.68 -0.47 -1.48
C THR A 233 -13.81 -1.84 -2.16
N LEU A 234 -13.11 -2.82 -1.60
CA LEU A 234 -13.20 -4.23 -1.99
C LEU A 234 -13.75 -5.07 -0.84
N PRO A 235 -14.43 -6.19 -1.14
CA PRO A 235 -14.74 -7.20 -0.14
C PRO A 235 -13.47 -7.65 0.60
N LEU A 236 -13.58 -7.73 1.93
CA LEU A 236 -12.50 -8.15 2.82
C LEU A 236 -12.95 -9.34 3.67
N ILE A 237 -12.09 -10.35 3.78
CA ILE A 237 -12.30 -11.55 4.58
C ILE A 237 -11.18 -11.65 5.62
N LEU A 238 -11.56 -11.68 6.90
CA LEU A 238 -10.66 -11.76 8.04
C LEU A 238 -10.44 -13.21 8.52
#